data_AF-A0A658QSQ9-F1
#
_entry.id   AF-A0A658QSQ9-F1
#
_cell.length_a   1.000
_cell.length_b   1.000
_cell.length_c   1.000
_cell.angle_alpha   90.00
_cell.angle_beta   90.00
_cell.angle_gamma   90.00
#
_symmetry.space_group_name_H-M   'P 1'
#
loop_
_entity.id
_entity.type
_entity.pdbx_description
1 polymer ?
#
loop_
_entity_poly.entity_id
_entity_poly.type
_entity_poly.pdbx_seq_one_letter_code
_entity_poly.pdbx_strand_id
1 'polypeptide(L)'
;MSPSKVVASSLALFALGASAQTQLPPGHPSSPQLLAAEGVMTSANIARGAADVCHIDATKIAHFKDAARANFRDAPDFEAEWALGYRQAQATVDRFDKLKTSNPAEYKKEIDEACPALDRGIDEVTQ
;
A
#
# COMPACT_ATOMS: atom_id res chain seq x y z
N MET A 1 12.85 30.12 66.31
CA MET A 1 11.47 30.22 65.78
C MET A 1 11.09 28.86 65.18
N SER A 2 10.09 28.22 65.76
CA SER A 2 9.20 27.28 65.06
C SER A 2 7.88 28.04 64.86
N PRO A 3 7.05 27.76 63.83
CA PRO A 3 6.37 26.46 63.81
C PRO A 3 5.99 25.89 62.42
N SER A 4 5.53 24.64 62.49
CA SER A 4 4.43 24.07 61.69
C SER A 4 4.72 23.70 60.23
N LYS A 5 4.25 22.58 59.67
CA LYS A 5 3.56 21.34 60.09
C LYS A 5 3.22 20.62 58.75
N VAL A 6 2.96 19.30 58.79
CA VAL A 6 2.01 18.57 57.89
C VAL A 6 2.55 18.29 56.46
N VAL A 7 2.48 17.10 55.85
CA VAL A 7 1.81 15.83 56.19
C VAL A 7 2.41 14.67 55.38
N ALA A 8 2.25 13.47 55.91
CA ALA A 8 2.61 12.18 55.35
C ALA A 8 1.62 11.67 54.28
N SER A 9 2.06 10.61 53.61
CA SER A 9 1.24 9.56 52.96
C SER A 9 0.63 9.84 51.59
N SER A 10 1.02 9.00 50.61
CA SER A 10 0.16 7.96 49.99
C SER A 10 0.84 7.45 48.71
N LEU A 11 1.28 6.18 48.69
CA LEU A 11 0.62 5.07 47.99
C LEU A 11 0.46 5.30 46.47
N ALA A 12 1.27 4.59 45.69
CA ALA A 12 0.82 4.08 44.39
C ALA A 12 1.38 2.66 44.23
N LEU A 13 0.59 1.69 44.69
CA LEU A 13 0.77 0.29 44.33
C LEU A 13 0.67 0.17 42.80
N PHE A 14 1.68 -0.45 42.21
CA PHE A 14 1.56 -1.17 40.95
C PHE A 14 0.48 -2.26 41.09
N ALA A 15 -0.61 -2.16 40.33
CA ALA A 15 -1.35 -3.32 39.82
C ALA A 15 -2.44 -2.90 38.84
N LEU A 16 -2.70 -3.80 37.90
CA LEU A 16 -3.83 -3.90 36.97
C LEU A 16 -3.65 -3.16 35.65
N GLY A 17 -2.96 -3.86 34.74
CA GLY A 17 -3.18 -3.69 33.31
C GLY A 17 -4.66 -3.87 33.00
N ALA A 18 -5.31 -2.78 32.60
CA ALA A 18 -6.49 -2.84 31.78
C ALA A 18 -6.00 -2.83 30.32
N SER A 19 -5.79 -4.01 29.74
CA SER A 19 -5.85 -4.13 28.29
C SER A 19 -7.29 -3.83 27.91
N ALA A 20 -7.59 -2.56 27.65
CA ALA A 20 -8.84 -2.19 26.99
C ALA A 20 -8.83 -2.92 25.63
N GLN A 21 -9.54 -4.05 25.55
CA GLN A 21 -9.84 -4.68 24.28
C GLN A 21 -10.83 -3.74 23.61
N THR A 22 -10.31 -2.80 22.82
CA THR A 22 -11.12 -2.00 21.90
C THR A 22 -11.66 -2.99 20.87
N GLN A 23 -12.80 -3.64 21.18
CA GLN A 23 -13.56 -4.37 20.18
C GLN A 23 -13.93 -3.34 19.12
N LEU A 24 -13.28 -3.45 17.97
CA LEU A 24 -13.61 -2.66 16.80
C LEU A 24 -15.11 -2.83 16.52
N PRO A 25 -15.82 -1.75 16.16
CA PRO A 25 -17.24 -1.84 15.88
C PRO A 25 -17.50 -2.88 14.80
N PRO A 26 -18.62 -3.63 14.88
CA PRO A 26 -18.99 -4.61 13.86
C PRO A 26 -18.97 -3.98 12.47
N GLY A 27 -18.29 -4.62 11.52
CA GLY A 27 -18.12 -4.12 10.15
C GLY A 27 -16.85 -3.31 9.88
N HIS A 28 -16.01 -3.04 10.89
CA HIS A 28 -14.67 -2.52 10.63
C HIS A 28 -13.77 -3.64 10.07
N PRO A 29 -12.98 -3.39 9.01
CA PRO A 29 -12.09 -4.41 8.45
C PRO A 29 -11.03 -4.85 9.47
N SER A 30 -10.73 -6.14 9.48
CA SER A 30 -9.65 -6.69 10.31
C SER A 30 -8.27 -6.28 9.76
N SER A 31 -7.23 -6.38 10.59
CA SER A 31 -5.86 -6.07 10.12
C SER A 31 -5.42 -6.87 8.89
N PRO A 32 -5.70 -8.20 8.78
CA PRO A 32 -5.45 -8.94 7.54
C PRO A 32 -6.20 -8.39 6.32
N GLN A 33 -7.46 -7.96 6.49
CA GLN A 33 -8.25 -7.37 5.40
C GLN A 33 -7.65 -6.04 4.93
N LEU A 34 -7.16 -5.21 5.86
CA LEU A 34 -6.47 -3.96 5.55
C LEU A 34 -5.15 -4.20 4.80
N LEU A 35 -4.35 -5.16 5.24
CA LEU A 35 -3.10 -5.53 4.56
C LEU A 35 -3.35 -6.10 3.16
N ALA A 36 -4.39 -6.93 3.01
CA ALA A 36 -4.77 -7.45 1.71
C ALA A 36 -5.27 -6.32 0.78
N ALA A 37 -6.08 -5.38 1.27
CA ALA A 37 -6.49 -4.19 0.52
C ALA A 37 -5.29 -3.35 0.06
N GLU A 38 -4.30 -3.14 0.93
CA GLU A 38 -3.05 -2.46 0.57
C GLU A 38 -2.26 -3.21 -0.50
N GLY A 39 -2.18 -4.54 -0.41
CA GLY A 39 -1.57 -5.38 -1.44
C GLY A 39 -2.26 -5.26 -2.80
N VAL A 40 -3.59 -5.23 -2.83
CA VAL A 40 -4.37 -5.01 -4.05
C VAL A 40 -4.10 -3.62 -4.63
N MET A 41 -4.14 -2.57 -3.81
CA MET A 41 -3.86 -1.20 -4.26
C MET A 41 -2.45 -1.06 -4.83
N THR A 42 -1.44 -1.59 -4.14
CA THR A 42 -0.05 -1.58 -4.61
C THR A 42 0.10 -2.35 -5.93
N SER A 43 -0.53 -3.52 -6.05
CA SER A 43 -0.51 -4.29 -7.30
C SER A 43 -1.16 -3.54 -8.46
N ALA A 44 -2.28 -2.86 -8.21
CA ALA A 44 -2.94 -2.05 -9.22
C ALA A 44 -2.11 -0.83 -9.64
N ASN A 45 -1.39 -0.22 -8.69
CA ASN A 45 -0.47 0.89 -8.97
C ASN A 45 0.68 0.44 -9.90
N ILE A 46 1.28 -0.71 -9.58
CA ILE A 46 2.29 -1.38 -10.40
C ILE A 46 1.74 -1.69 -11.80
N ALA A 47 0.52 -2.23 -11.89
CA ALA A 47 -0.12 -2.55 -13.16
C ALA A 47 -0.34 -1.33 -14.05
N ARG A 48 -0.73 -0.18 -13.49
CA ARG A 48 -0.83 1.09 -14.23
C ARG A 48 0.54 1.51 -14.78
N GLY A 49 1.57 1.53 -13.93
CA GLY A 49 2.93 1.87 -14.37
C GLY A 49 3.43 0.95 -15.48
N ALA A 50 3.21 -0.36 -15.32
CA ALA A 50 3.57 -1.37 -16.31
C ALA A 50 2.88 -1.14 -17.67
N ALA A 51 1.57 -0.86 -17.66
CA ALA A 51 0.80 -0.63 -18.88
C ALA A 51 1.12 0.72 -19.55
N ASP A 52 1.09 1.80 -18.78
CA ASP A 52 1.06 3.15 -19.36
C ASP A 52 2.46 3.78 -19.48
N VAL A 53 3.41 3.40 -18.63
CA VAL A 53 4.80 3.90 -18.69
C VAL A 53 5.70 2.92 -19.44
N CYS A 54 5.59 1.62 -19.13
CA CYS A 54 6.45 0.59 -19.69
C CYS A 54 5.85 -0.15 -20.91
N HIS A 55 4.58 0.10 -21.24
CA HIS A 55 3.89 -0.48 -22.39
C HIS A 55 3.90 -2.02 -22.41
N ILE A 56 3.83 -2.64 -21.22
CA ILE A 56 3.68 -4.09 -21.06
C ILE A 56 2.31 -4.52 -21.57
N ASP A 57 2.26 -5.66 -22.24
CA ASP A 57 1.07 -6.18 -22.92
C ASP A 57 -0.14 -6.33 -21.98
N ALA A 58 -1.32 -5.99 -22.49
CA ALA A 58 -2.57 -6.01 -21.72
C ALA A 58 -2.93 -7.41 -21.20
N THR A 59 -2.56 -8.48 -21.91
CA THR A 59 -2.78 -9.88 -21.48
C THR A 59 -1.94 -10.18 -20.25
N LYS A 60 -0.67 -9.74 -20.24
CA LYS A 60 0.23 -9.90 -19.10
C LYS A 60 -0.27 -9.10 -17.88
N ILE A 61 -0.78 -7.88 -18.09
CA ILE A 61 -1.43 -7.09 -17.04
C ILE A 61 -2.69 -7.78 -16.49
N ALA A 62 -3.51 -8.40 -17.35
CA ALA A 62 -4.69 -9.15 -16.92
C ALA A 62 -4.30 -10.35 -16.06
N HIS A 63 -3.30 -11.13 -16.47
CA HIS A 63 -2.78 -12.24 -15.67
C HIS A 63 -2.21 -11.77 -14.33
N PHE A 64 -1.54 -10.61 -14.30
CA PHE A 64 -1.06 -10.02 -13.05
C PHE A 64 -2.21 -9.63 -12.11
N LYS A 65 -3.30 -9.06 -12.64
CA LYS A 65 -4.51 -8.77 -11.86
C LYS A 65 -5.12 -10.05 -11.27
N ASP A 66 -5.16 -11.13 -12.04
CA ASP A 66 -5.66 -12.43 -11.58
C ASP A 66 -4.78 -13.02 -10.47
N ALA A 67 -3.45 -12.95 -10.61
CA ALA A 67 -2.52 -13.35 -9.57
C ALA A 67 -2.68 -12.52 -8.29
N ALA A 68 -2.82 -11.19 -8.41
CA ALA A 68 -3.09 -10.32 -7.26
C ALA A 68 -4.40 -10.72 -6.56
N ARG A 69 -5.45 -11.03 -7.30
CA ARG A 69 -6.72 -11.52 -6.75
C ARG A 69 -6.56 -12.84 -5.99
N ALA A 70 -5.72 -13.74 -6.49
CA ALA A 70 -5.42 -15.01 -5.82
C ALA A 70 -4.54 -14.85 -4.57
N ASN A 71 -3.65 -13.85 -4.55
CA ASN A 71 -2.74 -13.59 -3.44
C ASN A 71 -3.39 -12.78 -2.30
N PHE A 72 -4.33 -11.88 -2.62
CA PHE A 72 -4.98 -10.98 -1.65
C PHE A 72 -6.46 -11.33 -1.44
N ARG A 73 -6.74 -12.60 -1.15
CA ARG A 73 -8.11 -13.12 -1.01
C ARG A 73 -8.89 -12.53 0.16
N ASP A 74 -8.19 -12.01 1.16
CA ASP A 74 -8.79 -11.37 2.32
C ASP A 74 -9.18 -9.91 2.05
N ALA A 75 -8.87 -9.34 0.88
CA ALA A 75 -9.30 -7.99 0.54
C ALA A 75 -10.85 -7.96 0.47
N PRO A 76 -11.51 -7.07 1.23
CA PRO A 76 -12.97 -7.08 1.36
C PRO A 76 -13.69 -6.70 0.06
N ASP A 77 -13.09 -5.82 -0.75
CA ASP A 77 -13.56 -5.47 -2.09
C ASP A 77 -12.38 -5.29 -3.04
N PHE A 78 -11.95 -6.40 -3.66
CA PHE A 78 -10.81 -6.40 -4.58
C PHE A 78 -10.94 -5.37 -5.71
N GLU A 79 -12.13 -5.22 -6.31
CA GLU A 79 -12.28 -4.34 -7.47
C GLU A 79 -12.27 -2.86 -7.07
N ALA A 80 -12.85 -2.51 -5.92
CA ALA A 80 -12.76 -1.14 -5.41
C ALA A 80 -11.32 -0.74 -5.07
N GLU A 81 -10.57 -1.63 -4.38
CA GLU A 81 -9.17 -1.39 -4.03
C GLU A 81 -8.27 -1.36 -5.26
N TRP A 82 -8.51 -2.25 -6.23
CA TRP A 82 -7.79 -2.23 -7.51
C TRP A 82 -8.03 -0.91 -8.24
N ALA A 83 -9.28 -0.48 -8.36
CA ALA A 83 -9.61 0.78 -9.01
C ALA A 83 -9.01 1.99 -8.27
N LEU A 84 -8.93 1.95 -6.94
CA LEU A 84 -8.29 2.99 -6.14
C LEU A 84 -6.79 3.06 -6.41
N GLY A 85 -6.07 1.94 -6.31
CA GLY A 85 -4.63 1.88 -6.58
C GLY A 85 -4.28 2.29 -8.01
N TYR A 86 -5.08 1.86 -8.99
CA TYR A 86 -4.91 2.24 -10.39
C TYR A 86 -5.06 3.76 -10.60
N ARG A 87 -6.03 4.40 -9.93
CA ARG A 87 -6.20 5.87 -9.95
C ARG A 87 -5.05 6.60 -9.27
N GLN A 88 -4.56 6.09 -8.14
CA GLN A 88 -3.45 6.72 -7.40
C GLN A 88 -2.16 6.77 -8.24
N ALA A 89 -1.95 5.79 -9.12
CA ALA A 89 -0.80 5.77 -10.02
C ALA A 89 -0.84 6.86 -11.11
N GLN A 90 -1.98 7.53 -11.34
CA GLN A 90 -2.11 8.52 -12.41
C GLN A 90 -1.07 9.65 -12.31
N ALA A 91 -0.75 10.12 -11.10
CA ALA A 91 0.25 11.17 -10.93
C ALA A 91 1.66 10.73 -11.38
N THR A 92 1.99 9.44 -11.27
CA THR A 92 3.23 8.89 -11.78
C THR A 92 3.20 8.81 -13.31
N VAL A 93 2.09 8.35 -13.90
CA VAL A 93 1.91 8.34 -15.37
C VAL A 93 2.06 9.75 -15.94
N ASP A 94 1.35 10.73 -15.38
CA ASP A 94 1.42 12.13 -15.81
C ASP A 94 2.85 12.69 -15.71
N ARG A 95 3.60 12.31 -14.67
CA ARG A 95 5.00 12.70 -14.49
C ARG A 95 5.86 12.15 -15.63
N PHE A 96 5.70 10.87 -15.97
CA PHE A 96 6.46 10.24 -17.06
C PHE A 96 6.09 10.78 -18.44
N ASP A 97 4.80 11.03 -18.68
CA ASP A 97 4.33 11.67 -19.92
C ASP A 97 4.93 13.06 -20.10
N LYS A 98 4.97 13.84 -19.02
CA LYS A 98 5.67 15.13 -19.03
C LYS A 98 7.17 14.96 -19.27
N LEU A 99 7.81 14.04 -18.55
CA LEU A 99 9.26 13.81 -18.66
C LEU A 99 9.67 13.44 -20.09
N LYS A 100 8.87 12.60 -20.75
CA LYS A 100 9.06 12.17 -22.15
C LYS A 100 9.18 13.34 -23.13
N THR A 101 8.48 14.44 -22.87
CA THR A 101 8.52 15.64 -23.73
C THR A 101 9.53 16.67 -23.24
N SER A 102 9.65 16.87 -21.93
CA SER A 102 10.51 17.91 -21.36
C SER A 102 11.98 17.53 -21.26
N ASN A 103 12.28 16.24 -21.09
CA ASN A 103 13.64 15.70 -21.01
C ASN A 103 13.67 14.23 -21.50
N PRO A 104 13.70 14.00 -22.83
CA PRO A 104 13.66 12.66 -23.40
C PRO A 104 14.84 11.76 -22.99
N ALA A 105 16.00 12.35 -22.68
CA ALA A 105 17.18 11.59 -22.26
C ALA A 105 17.00 11.01 -20.85
N GLU A 106 16.49 11.80 -19.90
CA GLU A 106 16.18 11.30 -18.55
C GLU A 106 15.01 10.31 -18.58
N TYR A 107 13.97 10.60 -19.37
CA TYR A 107 12.87 9.64 -19.59
C TYR A 107 13.42 8.28 -20.04
N LYS A 108 14.26 8.27 -21.07
CA LYS A 108 14.87 7.04 -21.58
C LYS A 108 15.67 6.31 -20.49
N LYS A 109 16.49 7.04 -19.74
CA LYS A 109 17.29 6.46 -18.65
C LYS A 109 16.40 5.80 -17.58
N GLU A 110 15.36 6.50 -17.12
CA GLU A 110 14.46 5.98 -16.08
C GLU A 110 13.70 4.72 -16.55
N ILE A 111 13.18 4.70 -17.79
CA ILE A 111 12.46 3.52 -18.30
C ILE A 111 13.40 2.35 -18.61
N ASP A 112 14.62 2.61 -19.09
CA ASP A 112 15.60 1.55 -19.37
C ASP A 112 16.05 0.85 -18.07
N GLU A 113 16.04 1.56 -16.94
CA GLU A 113 16.34 1.02 -15.61
C GLU A 113 15.14 0.28 -15.00
N ALA A 114 13.95 0.92 -15.00
CA ALA A 114 12.80 0.44 -14.25
C ALA A 114 12.01 -0.65 -14.99
N CYS A 115 11.76 -0.49 -16.29
CA CYS A 115 10.82 -1.35 -17.02
C CYS A 115 11.27 -2.81 -17.12
N PRO A 116 12.55 -3.15 -17.34
CA PRO A 116 12.98 -4.55 -17.36
C PRO A 116 12.80 -5.28 -16.03
N ALA A 117 13.02 -4.57 -14.91
CA ALA A 117 12.83 -5.13 -13.57
C ALA A 117 11.34 -5.34 -13.28
N LEU A 118 10.50 -4.38 -13.66
CA LEU A 118 9.06 -4.46 -13.53
C LEU A 118 8.46 -5.61 -14.36
N ASP A 119 8.88 -5.72 -15.62
CA ASP A 119 8.42 -6.78 -16.54
C ASP A 119 8.72 -8.17 -15.98
N ARG A 120 9.95 -8.38 -15.47
CA ARG A 120 10.34 -9.63 -14.82
C ARG A 120 9.58 -9.87 -13.52
N GLY A 121 9.41 -8.84 -12.69
CA GLY A 121 8.66 -8.95 -11.43
C GLY A 121 7.22 -9.39 -11.67
N ILE A 122 6.59 -8.95 -12.77
CA ILE A 122 5.26 -9.43 -13.17
C ILE A 122 5.31 -10.90 -13.63
N ASP A 123 6.35 -11.33 -14.34
CA ASP A 123 6.48 -12.75 -14.71
C ASP A 123 6.60 -13.65 -13.47
N GLU A 124 7.40 -13.26 -12.49
CA GLU A 124 7.66 -14.06 -11.28
C GLU A 124 6.41 -14.33 -10.45
N VAL A 125 5.43 -13.43 -10.49
CA VAL A 125 4.17 -13.56 -9.73
C VAL A 125 3.02 -14.15 -10.55
N THR A 126 3.18 -14.32 -11.87
CA THR A 126 2.15 -14.85 -12.78
C THR A 126 2.41 -16.27 -13.28
N GLN A 127 3.55 -16.86 -12.91
CA GLN A 127 3.89 -18.27 -13.16
C GLN A 127 3.17 -19.23 -12.21
#